data_AF-A0AB34ICN4-F1
#
_entry.id   AF-A0AB34ICN4-F1
#
_cell.length_a   1.000
_cell.length_b   1.000
_cell.length_c   1.000
_cell.angle_alpha   90.00
_cell.angle_beta   90.00
_cell.angle_gamma   90.00
#
_symmetry.space_group_name_H-M   'P 1'
#
loop_
_entity.id
_entity.type
_entity.pdbx_description
1 polymer ?
#
loop_
_entity_poly.entity_id
_entity_poly.type
_entity_poly.pdbx_seq_one_letter_code
_entity_poly.pdbx_strand_id
1 'polypeptide(L)'
;MALATLAERTAALRALQRSHPARIRAYALSCWMYSLSGAWYLHALPRLPLELQATPLMSGTTFGVLLLLQGLCSYLNDARLTLGHRVWPGRPFWLCVDRSLAWVLMCTVVGNAIVWPPCGAHARAVSVALVATCVVTYPCSKFCEVQGWMRAFVAWHSVWHYVPNLLAMTWVGLCAYGGE
;
A
#
# COMPACT_ATOMS: atom_id res chain seq x y z
N MET A 1 -8.49 16.99 23.23
CA MET A 1 -9.04 15.65 22.89
C MET A 1 -7.95 14.63 23.15
N ALA A 2 -8.21 13.57 23.93
CA ALA A 2 -7.22 12.52 24.19
C ALA A 2 -7.17 11.52 23.02
N LEU A 3 -5.97 11.05 22.67
CA LEU A 3 -5.77 10.01 21.64
C LEU A 3 -6.25 8.65 22.15
N ALA A 4 -6.77 7.82 21.24
CA ALA A 4 -7.24 6.48 21.59
C ALA A 4 -6.08 5.53 21.91
N THR A 5 -6.19 4.83 23.03
CA THR A 5 -5.25 3.79 23.43
C THR A 5 -5.29 2.60 22.46
N LEU A 6 -4.26 1.76 22.48
CA LEU A 6 -4.23 0.55 21.63
C LEU A 6 -5.36 -0.41 21.99
N ALA A 7 -5.70 -0.52 23.28
CA ALA A 7 -6.77 -1.37 23.77
C ALA A 7 -8.14 -0.92 23.24
N GLU A 8 -8.44 0.38 23.29
CA GLU A 8 -9.69 0.96 22.78
C GLU A 8 -9.84 0.75 21.28
N ARG A 9 -8.78 1.03 20.50
CA ARG A 9 -8.75 0.80 19.05
C ARG A 9 -9.02 -0.66 18.69
N THR A 10 -8.35 -1.58 19.38
CA THR A 10 -8.52 -3.03 19.17
C THR A 10 -9.94 -3.49 19.51
N ALA A 11 -10.49 -3.02 20.64
CA ALA A 11 -11.85 -3.34 21.06
C ALA A 11 -12.88 -2.84 20.05
N ALA A 12 -12.75 -1.59 19.59
CA ALA A 12 -13.62 -0.99 18.58
C ALA A 12 -13.55 -1.72 17.24
N LEU A 13 -12.36 -2.14 16.79
CA LEU A 13 -12.22 -2.94 15.58
C LEU A 13 -12.86 -4.32 15.69
N ARG A 14 -12.74 -4.99 16.85
CA ARG A 14 -13.42 -6.28 17.10
C ARG A 14 -14.94 -6.13 17.14
N ALA A 15 -15.45 -5.02 17.69
CA ALA A 15 -16.87 -4.69 17.61
C ALA A 15 -17.31 -4.45 16.14
N LEU A 16 -16.47 -3.78 15.35
CA LEU A 16 -16.72 -3.56 13.92
C LEU A 16 -16.67 -4.87 13.13
N GLN A 17 -15.78 -5.81 13.47
CA GLN A 17 -15.71 -7.13 12.85
C GLN A 17 -16.98 -7.94 13.06
N ARG A 18 -17.60 -7.82 14.24
CA ARG A 18 -18.88 -8.49 14.55
C ARG A 18 -20.07 -7.83 13.86
N SER A 19 -20.13 -6.50 13.87
CA SER A 19 -21.27 -5.74 13.32
C SER A 19 -21.22 -5.53 11.80
N HIS A 20 -20.02 -5.44 11.21
CA HIS A 20 -19.78 -5.16 9.80
C HIS A 20 -18.65 -6.03 9.23
N PRO A 21 -18.80 -7.37 9.25
CA PRO A 21 -17.73 -8.30 8.86
C PRO A 21 -17.23 -8.09 7.42
N ALA A 22 -18.12 -7.71 6.50
CA ALA A 22 -17.77 -7.44 5.11
C ALA A 22 -16.74 -6.30 4.96
N ARG A 23 -16.83 -5.25 5.79
CA ARG A 23 -15.88 -4.14 5.76
C ARG A 23 -14.50 -4.55 6.25
N ILE A 24 -14.44 -5.34 7.32
CA ILE A 24 -13.16 -5.88 7.82
C ILE A 24 -12.55 -6.85 6.81
N ARG A 25 -13.35 -7.66 6.10
CA ARG A 25 -12.85 -8.49 5.00
C ARG A 25 -12.28 -7.64 3.86
N ALA A 26 -13.00 -6.61 3.42
CA ALA A 26 -12.52 -5.72 2.36
C ALA A 26 -11.19 -5.02 2.74
N TYR A 27 -11.07 -4.60 4.00
CA TYR A 27 -9.83 -4.06 4.55
C TYR A 27 -8.70 -5.09 4.60
N ALA A 28 -8.98 -6.31 5.06
CA ALA A 28 -7.98 -7.38 5.06
C ALA A 28 -7.53 -7.74 3.63
N LEU A 29 -8.46 -7.77 2.68
CA LEU A 29 -8.17 -8.02 1.26
C LEU A 29 -7.36 -6.88 0.63
N SER A 30 -7.59 -5.64 1.07
CA SER A 30 -6.87 -4.48 0.54
C SER A 30 -5.35 -4.60 0.72
N CYS A 31 -4.89 -5.27 1.78
CA CYS A 31 -3.45 -5.49 2.03
C CYS A 31 -2.77 -6.23 0.86
N TRP A 32 -3.51 -7.10 0.16
CA TRP A 32 -2.97 -7.88 -0.97
C TRP A 32 -2.82 -7.09 -2.27
N MET A 33 -3.27 -5.82 -2.29
CA MET A 33 -3.07 -4.94 -3.45
C MET A 33 -1.59 -4.69 -3.75
N TYR A 34 -0.73 -4.70 -2.73
CA TYR A 34 0.71 -4.64 -2.94
C TYR A 34 1.21 -5.86 -3.73
N SER A 35 0.72 -7.06 -3.38
CA SER A 35 1.13 -8.28 -4.08
C SER A 35 0.61 -8.31 -5.52
N LEU A 36 -0.63 -7.87 -5.76
CA LEU A 36 -1.15 -7.75 -7.13
C LEU A 36 -0.32 -6.75 -7.96
N SER A 37 0.09 -5.63 -7.35
CA SER A 37 0.97 -4.65 -8.01
C SER A 37 2.35 -5.22 -8.28
N GLY A 38 2.91 -6.00 -7.34
CA GLY A 38 4.19 -6.70 -7.53
C GLY A 38 4.15 -7.70 -8.69
N ALA A 39 3.08 -8.51 -8.75
CA ALA A 39 2.87 -9.45 -9.84
C ALA A 39 2.73 -8.73 -11.20
N TRP A 40 1.94 -7.67 -11.23
CA TRP A 40 1.77 -6.84 -12.43
C TRP A 40 3.08 -6.19 -12.87
N TYR A 41 3.83 -5.61 -11.94
CA TYR A 41 5.13 -5.01 -12.22
C TYR A 41 6.10 -6.03 -12.79
N LEU A 42 6.23 -7.22 -12.19
CA LEU A 42 7.11 -8.28 -12.70
C LEU A 42 6.68 -8.77 -14.08
N HIS A 43 5.38 -8.85 -14.34
CA HIS A 43 4.86 -9.21 -15.67
C HIS A 43 5.20 -8.17 -16.74
N ALA A 44 5.08 -6.88 -16.39
CA ALA A 44 5.37 -5.76 -17.28
C ALA A 44 6.87 -5.47 -17.41
N LEU A 45 7.69 -5.90 -16.45
CA LEU A 45 9.11 -5.55 -16.33
C LEU A 45 9.92 -5.70 -17.63
N PRO A 46 9.83 -6.81 -18.39
CA PRO A 46 10.60 -6.98 -19.63
C PRO A 46 10.21 -6.01 -20.76
N ARG A 47 9.04 -5.38 -20.64
CA ARG A 47 8.48 -4.44 -21.61
C ARG A 47 8.63 -2.98 -21.19
N LEU A 48 9.01 -2.73 -19.94
CA LEU A 48 9.31 -1.37 -19.50
C LEU A 48 10.56 -0.86 -20.25
N PRO A 49 10.61 0.46 -20.57
CA PRO A 49 11.85 1.11 -20.98
C PRO A 49 13.01 0.74 -20.07
N LEU A 50 14.22 0.58 -20.61
CA LEU A 50 15.39 0.11 -19.86
C LEU A 50 15.65 0.97 -18.62
N GLU A 51 15.38 2.26 -18.74
CA GLU A 51 15.49 3.24 -17.67
C GLU A 51 14.55 2.93 -16.49
N LEU A 52 13.42 2.28 -16.75
CA LEU A 52 12.37 1.94 -15.77
C LEU A 52 12.47 0.49 -15.24
N GLN A 53 13.38 -0.32 -15.79
CA GLN A 53 13.62 -1.69 -15.32
C GLN A 53 14.45 -1.76 -14.03
N ALA A 54 15.03 -0.64 -13.63
CA ALA A 54 15.71 -0.49 -12.34
C ALA A 54 15.22 0.79 -11.65
N THR A 55 15.23 0.76 -10.33
CA THR A 55 14.90 1.91 -9.49
C THR A 55 16.21 2.51 -8.97
N PRO A 56 16.23 3.72 -8.39
CA PRO A 56 17.44 4.30 -7.83
C PRO A 56 18.04 3.46 -6.68
N LEU A 57 17.23 2.59 -6.07
CA LEU A 57 17.58 1.85 -4.86
C LEU A 57 17.83 0.36 -5.09
N MET A 58 17.23 -0.23 -6.12
CA MET A 58 17.28 -1.67 -6.38
C MET A 58 16.86 -2.03 -7.81
N SER A 59 17.19 -3.25 -8.24
CA SER A 59 16.68 -3.79 -9.51
C SER A 59 15.15 -3.90 -9.50
N GLY A 60 14.53 -3.79 -10.68
CA GLY A 60 13.09 -3.96 -10.82
C GLY A 60 12.60 -5.32 -10.32
N THR A 61 13.34 -6.40 -10.59
CA THR A 61 12.99 -7.74 -10.08
C THR A 61 12.91 -7.76 -8.55
N THR A 62 13.92 -7.20 -7.87
CA THR A 62 13.90 -7.10 -6.40
C THR A 62 12.73 -6.28 -5.93
N PHE A 63 12.47 -5.12 -6.54
CA PHE A 63 11.34 -4.26 -6.21
C PHE A 63 9.99 -5.00 -6.35
N GLY A 64 9.79 -5.72 -7.45
CA GLY A 64 8.59 -6.52 -7.70
C GLY A 64 8.40 -7.65 -6.67
N VAL A 65 9.49 -8.33 -6.28
CA VAL A 65 9.45 -9.36 -5.22
C VAL A 65 9.13 -8.75 -3.86
N LEU A 66 9.71 -7.58 -3.53
CA LEU A 66 9.39 -6.89 -2.28
C LEU A 66 7.92 -6.45 -2.23
N LEU A 67 7.33 -6.02 -3.36
CA LEU A 67 5.89 -5.73 -3.46
C LEU A 67 5.03 -6.99 -3.21
N LEU A 68 5.44 -8.14 -3.75
CA LEU A 68 4.78 -9.43 -3.47
C LEU A 68 4.77 -9.74 -1.98
N LEU A 69 5.93 -9.64 -1.32
CA LEU A 69 6.08 -9.91 0.11
C LEU A 69 5.38 -8.86 0.99
N GLN A 70 5.30 -7.62 0.52
CA GLN A 70 4.65 -6.53 1.26
C GLN A 70 3.18 -6.80 1.51
N GLY A 71 2.46 -7.43 0.57
CA GLY A 71 1.05 -7.75 0.81
C GLY A 71 0.84 -8.74 1.95
N LEU A 72 1.73 -9.73 2.08
CA LEU A 72 1.73 -10.63 3.24
C LEU A 72 2.08 -9.88 4.53
N CYS A 73 3.11 -9.04 4.51
CA CYS A 73 3.55 -8.28 5.69
C CYS A 73 2.45 -7.33 6.18
N SER A 74 1.82 -6.59 5.27
CA SER A 74 0.68 -5.70 5.57
C SER A 74 -0.52 -6.51 6.06
N TYR A 75 -0.83 -7.67 5.49
CA TYR A 75 -1.91 -8.50 6.01
C TYR A 75 -1.66 -8.97 7.46
N LEU A 76 -0.44 -9.45 7.75
CA LEU A 76 -0.08 -9.91 9.09
C LEU A 76 -0.05 -8.75 10.10
N ASN A 77 0.46 -7.58 9.71
CA ASN A 77 0.49 -6.40 10.57
C ASN A 77 -0.90 -5.73 10.68
N ASP A 78 -1.39 -5.19 9.57
CA ASP A 78 -2.56 -4.33 9.52
C ASP A 78 -3.89 -5.09 9.69
N ALA A 79 -4.01 -6.31 9.16
CA ALA A 79 -5.26 -7.07 9.25
C ALA A 79 -5.31 -8.05 10.43
N ARG A 80 -4.19 -8.70 10.79
CA ARG A 80 -4.17 -9.70 11.87
C ARG A 80 -3.81 -9.07 13.21
N LEU A 81 -2.64 -8.47 13.34
CA LEU A 81 -2.14 -7.92 14.61
C LEU A 81 -2.95 -6.70 15.08
N THR A 82 -3.44 -5.85 14.17
CA THR A 82 -4.31 -4.71 14.53
C THR A 82 -5.68 -5.15 15.07
N LEU A 83 -6.22 -6.28 14.62
CA LEU A 83 -7.40 -6.91 15.22
C LEU A 83 -7.09 -7.66 16.54
N GLY A 84 -5.83 -7.66 16.96
CA GLY A 84 -5.36 -8.31 18.17
C GLY A 84 -5.26 -9.83 18.04
N HIS A 85 -5.14 -10.37 16.82
CA HIS A 85 -4.79 -11.78 16.62
C HIS A 85 -3.30 -11.99 16.90
N ARG A 86 -2.94 -13.13 17.49
CA ARG A 86 -1.53 -13.48 17.72
C ARG A 86 -0.92 -14.00 16.42
N VAL A 87 0.27 -13.50 16.09
CA VAL A 87 1.08 -13.93 14.94
C VAL A 87 2.53 -14.01 15.42
N TRP A 88 3.22 -15.12 15.18
CA TRP A 88 4.65 -15.27 15.48
C TRP A 88 5.49 -14.56 14.40
N PRO A 89 6.61 -13.87 14.71
CA PRO A 89 7.29 -13.71 16.00
C PRO A 89 6.80 -12.52 16.86
N GLY A 90 5.62 -11.96 16.58
CA GLY A 90 4.98 -10.92 17.41
C GLY A 90 4.85 -9.56 16.73
N ARG A 91 4.11 -8.64 17.36
CA ARG A 91 3.77 -7.32 16.80
C ARG A 91 4.98 -6.44 16.44
N PRO A 92 6.02 -6.30 17.30
CA PRO A 92 7.13 -5.39 17.00
C PRO A 92 7.89 -5.79 15.73
N PHE A 93 8.08 -7.09 15.53
CA PHE A 93 8.76 -7.62 14.34
C PHE A 93 7.96 -7.31 13.07
N TRP A 94 6.69 -7.73 13.01
CA TRP A 94 5.85 -7.53 11.83
C TRP A 94 5.63 -6.05 11.53
N LEU A 95 5.50 -5.22 12.56
CA LEU A 95 5.44 -3.77 12.39
C LEU A 95 6.74 -3.21 11.80
N CYS A 96 7.90 -3.64 12.29
CA CYS A 96 9.19 -3.21 11.78
C CYS A 96 9.38 -3.59 10.30
N VAL A 97 9.12 -4.85 9.97
CA VAL A 97 9.25 -5.38 8.61
C VAL A 97 8.29 -4.67 7.66
N ASP A 98 7.00 -4.61 8.00
CA ASP A 98 5.98 -3.94 7.19
C ASP A 98 6.29 -2.46 6.95
N ARG A 99 6.70 -1.72 7.99
CA ARG A 99 6.99 -0.28 7.86
C ARG A 99 8.27 -0.03 7.07
N SER A 100 9.29 -0.87 7.24
CA SER A 100 10.53 -0.76 6.47
C SER A 100 10.29 -1.01 4.99
N LEU A 101 9.55 -2.10 4.67
CA LEU A 101 9.18 -2.41 3.30
C LEU A 101 8.28 -1.32 2.70
N ALA A 102 7.20 -0.92 3.39
CA ALA A 102 6.32 0.15 2.94
C ALA A 102 7.06 1.46 2.68
N TRP A 103 8.01 1.84 3.53
CA TRP A 103 8.82 3.05 3.35
C TRP A 103 9.71 2.96 2.11
N VAL A 104 10.46 1.86 1.96
CA VAL A 104 11.31 1.63 0.79
C VAL A 104 10.49 1.66 -0.49
N LEU A 105 9.33 1.00 -0.49
CA LEU A 105 8.43 0.97 -1.64
C LEU A 105 7.85 2.36 -1.96
N MET A 106 7.42 3.10 -0.94
CA MET A 106 6.87 4.45 -1.11
C MET A 106 7.92 5.42 -1.66
N CYS A 107 9.14 5.42 -1.11
CA CYS A 107 10.25 6.23 -1.61
C CYS A 107 10.60 5.88 -3.06
N THR A 108 10.58 4.59 -3.39
CA THR A 108 10.84 4.11 -4.76
C THR A 108 9.74 4.56 -5.72
N VAL A 109 8.47 4.42 -5.35
CA VAL A 109 7.33 4.85 -6.18
C VAL A 109 7.32 6.35 -6.38
N VAL A 110 7.50 7.14 -5.32
CA VAL A 110 7.54 8.61 -5.40
C VAL A 110 8.76 9.07 -6.20
N GLY A 111 9.93 8.48 -5.95
CA GLY A 111 11.15 8.74 -6.71
C GLY A 111 10.94 8.44 -8.19
N ASN A 112 10.37 7.28 -8.53
CA ASN A 112 10.08 6.90 -9.91
C ASN A 112 9.07 7.84 -10.58
N ALA A 113 8.01 8.22 -9.87
CA ALA A 113 6.97 9.13 -10.36
C ALA A 113 7.49 10.57 -10.61
N ILE A 114 8.52 11.02 -9.88
CA ILE A 114 9.08 12.38 -9.96
C ILE A 114 10.28 12.43 -10.92
N VAL A 115 11.18 11.44 -10.84
CA VAL A 115 12.48 11.49 -11.51
C VAL A 115 12.40 10.96 -12.94
N TRP A 116 11.54 9.98 -13.22
CA TRP A 116 11.44 9.45 -14.58
C TRP A 116 10.40 10.22 -15.39
N PRO A 117 10.80 10.74 -16.57
CA PRO A 117 9.86 11.37 -17.46
C PRO A 117 8.81 10.32 -17.86
N PRO A 118 7.51 10.60 -17.63
CA PRO A 118 6.45 9.68 -18.00
C PRO A 118 6.46 9.46 -19.51
N CYS A 119 6.18 8.23 -19.95
CA CYS A 119 6.10 7.79 -21.36
C CYS A 119 4.90 8.43 -22.13
N GLY A 120 4.54 9.67 -21.83
CA GLY A 120 3.40 10.38 -22.39
C GLY A 120 2.58 11.16 -21.36
N ALA A 121 1.70 12.03 -21.83
CA ALA A 121 0.86 12.91 -20.99
C ALA A 121 -0.05 12.13 -20.02
N HIS A 122 -0.58 10.98 -20.45
CA HIS A 122 -1.43 10.13 -19.62
C HIS A 122 -0.67 9.50 -18.45
N ALA A 123 0.54 8.98 -18.68
CA ALA A 123 1.38 8.44 -17.61
C ALA A 123 1.75 9.52 -16.59
N ARG A 124 1.94 10.78 -17.04
CA ARG A 124 2.17 11.92 -16.14
C ARG A 124 0.97 12.21 -15.24
N ALA A 125 -0.23 12.24 -15.81
CA ALA A 125 -1.44 12.51 -15.04
C ALA A 125 -1.65 11.44 -13.96
N VAL A 126 -1.40 10.17 -14.30
CA VAL A 126 -1.50 9.05 -13.35
C VAL A 126 -0.42 9.15 -12.25
N SER A 127 0.81 9.55 -12.57
CA SER A 127 1.87 9.69 -11.57
C SER A 127 1.59 10.82 -10.58
N VAL A 128 1.04 11.95 -11.04
CA VAL A 128 0.59 13.05 -10.17
C VAL A 128 -0.58 12.59 -9.28
N ALA A 129 -1.57 11.91 -9.86
CA ALA A 129 -2.71 11.37 -9.10
C ALA A 129 -2.25 10.37 -8.03
N LEU A 130 -1.25 9.55 -8.33
CA LEU A 130 -0.65 8.60 -7.41
C LEU A 130 -0.04 9.33 -6.20
N VAL A 131 0.85 10.29 -6.45
CA VAL A 131 1.49 11.09 -5.38
C VAL A 131 0.44 11.83 -4.55
N ALA A 132 -0.52 12.49 -5.19
CA ALA A 132 -1.59 13.22 -4.50
C ALA A 132 -2.44 12.30 -3.62
N THR A 133 -2.82 11.13 -4.13
CA THR A 133 -3.57 10.13 -3.37
C THR A 133 -2.78 9.67 -2.15
N CYS A 134 -1.47 9.45 -2.29
CA CYS A 134 -0.64 9.04 -1.18
C CYS A 134 -0.55 10.09 -0.07
N VAL A 135 -0.40 11.37 -0.45
CA VAL A 135 -0.31 12.50 0.49
C VAL A 135 -1.63 12.72 1.25
N VAL A 136 -2.77 12.30 0.70
CA VAL A 136 -4.07 12.45 1.36
C VAL A 136 -4.45 11.22 2.18
N THR A 137 -4.44 10.05 1.55
CA THR A 137 -5.08 8.85 2.11
C THR A 137 -4.31 8.26 3.28
N TYR A 138 -2.97 8.31 3.27
CA TYR A 138 -2.15 7.83 4.37
C TYR A 138 -2.34 8.70 5.64
N PRO A 139 -2.20 10.04 5.60
CA PRO A 139 -2.49 10.88 6.76
C PRO A 139 -3.93 10.76 7.27
N CYS A 140 -4.93 10.74 6.39
CA CYS A 140 -6.33 10.56 6.79
C CYS A 140 -6.54 9.22 7.51
N SER A 141 -5.95 8.15 7.01
CA SER A 141 -6.00 6.84 7.64
C SER A 141 -5.37 6.88 9.04
N LYS A 142 -4.15 7.41 9.18
CA LYS A 142 -3.44 7.47 10.46
C LYS A 142 -4.10 8.41 11.46
N PHE A 143 -4.66 9.52 11.00
CA PHE A 143 -5.46 10.40 11.84
C PHE A 143 -6.68 9.66 12.40
N CYS A 144 -7.45 8.97 11.57
CA CYS A 144 -8.60 8.18 12.03
C CYS A 144 -8.17 7.05 12.99
N GLU A 145 -6.99 6.44 12.76
CA GLU A 145 -6.42 5.42 13.63
C GLU A 145 -6.18 5.99 15.04
N VAL A 146 -5.41 7.07 15.16
CA VAL A 146 -5.03 7.65 16.47
C VAL A 146 -6.21 8.28 17.21
N GLN A 147 -7.24 8.74 16.50
CA GLN A 147 -8.48 9.25 17.09
C GLN A 147 -9.47 8.15 17.51
N GLY A 148 -9.19 6.88 17.22
CA GLY A 148 -10.11 5.78 17.56
C GLY A 148 -11.32 5.67 16.63
N TRP A 149 -11.34 6.38 15.50
CA TRP A 149 -12.43 6.36 14.52
C TRP A 149 -12.35 5.14 13.60
N MET A 150 -12.48 3.94 14.18
CA MET A 150 -12.14 2.68 13.51
C MET A 150 -12.92 2.40 12.22
N ARG A 151 -14.18 2.86 12.12
CA ARG A 151 -14.95 2.77 10.87
C ARG A 151 -14.33 3.60 9.75
N ALA A 152 -13.91 4.83 10.04
CA ALA A 152 -13.28 5.72 9.09
C ALA A 152 -11.85 5.26 8.77
N PHE A 153 -11.11 4.80 9.79
CA PHE A 153 -9.79 4.20 9.63
C PHE A 153 -9.82 3.05 8.62
N VAL A 154 -10.70 2.07 8.82
CA VAL A 154 -10.85 0.91 7.93
C VAL A 154 -11.12 1.33 6.48
N ALA A 155 -11.98 2.33 6.27
CA ALA A 155 -12.29 2.86 4.95
C ALA A 155 -11.07 3.57 4.32
N TRP A 156 -10.51 4.56 5.00
CA TRP A 156 -9.37 5.33 4.50
C TRP A 156 -8.12 4.46 4.28
N HIS A 157 -7.88 3.47 5.15
CA HIS A 157 -6.76 2.56 4.99
C HIS A 157 -6.94 1.61 3.80
N SER A 158 -8.19 1.19 3.54
CA SER A 158 -8.51 0.42 2.34
C SER A 158 -8.29 1.27 1.08
N VAL A 159 -8.68 2.54 1.08
CA VAL A 159 -8.42 3.47 -0.04
C VAL A 159 -6.92 3.67 -0.25
N TRP A 160 -6.15 3.84 0.84
CA TRP A 160 -4.69 3.91 0.82
C TRP A 160 -4.04 2.68 0.16
N HIS A 161 -4.65 1.51 0.30
CA HIS A 161 -4.18 0.31 -0.38
C HIS A 161 -4.67 0.21 -1.82
N TYR A 162 -5.96 0.37 -2.09
CA TYR A 162 -6.50 0.15 -3.44
C TYR A 162 -6.06 1.23 -4.43
N VAL A 163 -6.27 2.51 -4.12
CA VAL A 163 -6.18 3.57 -5.12
C VAL A 163 -4.72 3.80 -5.57
N PRO A 164 -3.74 3.97 -4.66
CA PRO A 164 -2.33 4.08 -5.07
C PRO A 164 -1.83 2.87 -5.85
N ASN A 165 -2.17 1.64 -5.43
CA ASN A 165 -1.73 0.45 -6.14
C ASN A 165 -2.37 0.34 -7.53
N LEU A 166 -3.66 0.67 -7.70
CA LEU A 166 -4.30 0.72 -9.01
C LEU A 166 -3.65 1.76 -9.92
N LEU A 167 -3.40 2.97 -9.41
CA LEU A 167 -2.73 4.02 -10.17
C LEU A 167 -1.30 3.62 -10.55
N ALA A 168 -0.56 2.99 -9.63
CA ALA A 168 0.77 2.46 -9.92
C ALA A 168 0.72 1.38 -11.01
N MET A 169 -0.23 0.44 -10.94
CA MET A 169 -0.42 -0.58 -11.97
C MET A 169 -0.79 0.04 -13.32
N THR A 170 -1.70 1.02 -13.35
CA THR A 170 -2.04 1.75 -14.58
C THR A 170 -0.83 2.47 -15.15
N TRP A 171 -0.04 3.15 -14.31
CA TRP A 171 1.18 3.83 -14.75
C TRP A 171 2.18 2.85 -15.37
N VAL A 172 2.46 1.74 -14.70
CA VAL A 172 3.32 0.66 -15.22
C VAL A 172 2.78 0.13 -16.56
N GLY A 173 1.46 -0.07 -16.65
CA GLY A 173 0.81 -0.56 -17.86
C GLY A 173 0.94 0.41 -19.03
N LEU A 174 0.75 1.70 -18.78
CA LEU A 174 0.96 2.73 -19.80
C LEU A 174 2.41 2.78 -20.26
N CYS A 175 3.37 2.70 -19.35
CA CYS A 175 4.80 2.70 -19.70
C CYS A 175 5.22 1.43 -20.46
N ALA A 176 4.63 0.27 -20.17
CA ALA A 176 5.02 -1.01 -20.78
C ALA A 176 4.27 -1.36 -22.07
N TYR A 177 3.04 -0.89 -22.24
CA TYR A 177 2.14 -1.30 -23.33
C TYR A 177 1.49 -0.15 -24.08
N GLY A 178 1.56 1.08 -23.56
CA GLY A 178 0.88 2.24 -24.12
C GLY A 178 1.64 2.91 -25.26
N GLY A 179 2.32 2.12 -26.10
CA GLY A 179 3.21 2.61 -27.17
C GLY A 179 2.69 3.85 -27.88
N GLU A 180 3.59 4.80 -28.13
CA GLU A 180 3.33 5.96 -29.00
C GLU A 180 3.02 5.52 -30.44
#